data_AF-A0A528LHQ8-F1
#
_entry.id   AF-A0A528LHQ8-F1
#
_cell.length_a   1.000
_cell.length_b   1.000
_cell.length_c   1.000
_cell.angle_alpha   90.00
_cell.angle_beta   90.00
_cell.angle_gamma   90.00
#
_symmetry.space_group_name_H-M   'P 1'
#
loop_
_entity.id
_entity.type
_entity.pdbx_description
1 polymer ?
#
loop_
_entity_poly.entity_id
_entity_poly.type
_entity_poly.pdbx_seq_one_letter_code
_entity_poly.pdbx_strand_id
1 'polypeptide(L)'
;MPQMVPTRILREDWQVLPRLEDLQLEKAKLLNIRATAVGAAADTTPYHPANTAGTLSYHFGTFALRNEFVGKVWVLDRTNGVETIKNETKRIKVVFANVDIACNDDHPPKPRSTKGAGAERLCVGNDLFGGLPHYAPAVAEAGWTVFYLMVAPDGAVELSCPLLKNGTFQHFVERLYLSDGSDLDKEPKLSLDEDDAADDFDPQVARKK
;
A
#
# COMPACT_ATOMS: atom_id res chain seq x y z
N MET A 1 -26.78 -14.11 18.45
CA MET A 1 -26.38 -13.03 17.51
C MET A 1 -24.85 -12.98 17.54
N PRO A 2 -24.14 -13.01 16.41
CA PRO A 2 -22.68 -12.97 16.40
C PRO A 2 -22.18 -11.58 16.85
N GLN A 3 -21.04 -11.57 17.55
CA GLN A 3 -20.46 -10.39 18.20
C GLN A 3 -19.81 -9.44 17.18
N MET A 4 -20.13 -8.16 17.25
CA MET A 4 -19.56 -7.09 16.43
C MET A 4 -18.32 -6.49 17.11
N VAL A 5 -17.17 -6.36 16.42
CA VAL A 5 -15.91 -5.79 16.96
C VAL A 5 -15.52 -4.50 16.23
N PRO A 6 -15.24 -3.39 16.91
CA PRO A 6 -14.99 -2.10 16.25
C PRO A 6 -13.78 -2.16 15.31
N THR A 7 -13.79 -1.36 14.23
CA THR A 7 -12.60 -1.19 13.38
C THR A 7 -11.40 -0.84 14.25
N ARG A 8 -10.34 -1.65 14.16
CA ARG A 8 -9.10 -1.40 14.89
C ARG A 8 -8.24 -0.40 14.12
N ILE A 9 -8.04 0.79 14.67
CA ILE A 9 -7.18 1.82 14.08
C ILE A 9 -5.89 1.93 14.90
N LEU A 10 -4.76 1.72 14.24
CA LEU A 10 -3.42 1.82 14.81
C LEU A 10 -2.72 3.03 14.21
N ARG A 11 -2.30 3.97 15.07
CA ARG A 11 -1.74 5.27 14.65
C ARG A 11 -0.28 5.40 15.02
N GLU A 12 0.01 5.05 16.28
CA GLU A 12 1.32 5.27 16.85
C GLU A 12 2.29 4.15 16.45
N ASP A 13 3.57 4.48 16.29
CA ASP A 13 4.59 3.51 15.89
C ASP A 13 4.68 2.31 16.82
N TRP A 14 4.49 2.49 18.13
CA TRP A 14 4.47 1.39 19.09
C TRP A 14 3.28 0.43 18.91
N GLN A 15 2.23 0.85 18.19
CA GLN A 15 1.10 0.00 17.81
C GLN A 15 1.29 -0.59 16.42
N VAL A 16 1.78 0.22 15.48
CA VAL A 16 1.91 -0.12 14.05
C VAL A 16 3.07 -1.08 13.82
N LEU A 17 4.25 -0.83 14.40
CA LEU A 17 5.46 -1.63 14.15
C LEU A 17 5.31 -3.09 14.58
N PRO A 18 4.83 -3.42 15.79
CA PRO A 18 4.62 -4.82 16.17
C PRO A 18 3.59 -5.51 15.26
N ARG A 19 2.56 -4.78 14.83
CA ARG A 19 1.55 -5.34 13.93
C ARG A 19 2.12 -5.62 12.54
N LEU A 20 2.98 -4.75 12.00
CA LEU A 20 3.66 -5.00 10.74
C LEU A 20 4.62 -6.19 10.85
N GLU A 21 5.32 -6.35 11.96
CA GLU A 21 6.16 -7.50 12.24
C GLU A 21 5.35 -8.82 12.23
N ASP A 22 4.18 -8.83 12.88
CA ASP A 22 3.25 -9.98 12.85
C ASP A 22 2.83 -10.36 11.42
N LEU A 23 2.66 -9.35 10.57
CA LEU A 23 2.31 -9.48 9.16
C LEU A 23 3.53 -9.84 8.29
N GLN A 24 4.75 -9.81 8.82
CA GLN A 24 6.02 -9.94 8.09
C GLN A 24 6.19 -8.87 7.01
N LEU A 25 5.84 -7.63 7.37
CA LEU A 25 6.02 -6.43 6.57
C LEU A 25 6.91 -5.42 7.32
N GLU A 26 7.56 -4.53 6.58
CA GLU A 26 8.46 -3.53 7.15
C GLU A 26 7.97 -2.12 6.77
N LYS A 27 7.86 -1.23 7.76
CA LYS A 27 7.36 0.14 7.55
C LYS A 27 8.19 0.90 6.52
N ALA A 28 9.53 0.83 6.61
CA ALA A 28 10.44 1.52 5.70
C ALA A 28 10.20 1.12 4.23
N LYS A 29 10.07 -0.19 3.96
CA LYS A 29 9.75 -0.70 2.62
C LYS A 29 8.38 -0.23 2.11
N LEU A 30 7.36 -0.21 2.99
CA LEU A 30 6.03 0.31 2.63
C LEU A 30 6.08 1.81 2.28
N LEU A 31 6.89 2.60 2.98
CA LEU A 31 7.11 4.02 2.66
C LEU A 31 7.89 4.20 1.35
N ASN A 32 8.86 3.32 1.03
CA ASN A 32 9.55 3.32 -0.27
C ASN A 32 8.59 3.04 -1.42
N ILE A 33 7.65 2.11 -1.24
CA ILE A 33 6.60 1.81 -2.23
C ILE A 33 5.73 3.04 -2.49
N ARG A 34 5.29 3.70 -1.42
CA ARG A 34 4.56 4.98 -1.52
C ARG A 34 5.39 6.01 -2.30
N ALA A 35 6.64 6.25 -1.90
CA ALA A 35 7.51 7.25 -2.53
C ALA A 35 7.67 6.98 -4.04
N THR A 36 7.85 5.71 -4.42
CA THR A 36 7.93 5.29 -5.83
C THR A 36 6.63 5.58 -6.58
N ALA A 37 5.47 5.29 -5.98
CA ALA A 37 4.18 5.52 -6.61
C ALA A 37 3.84 7.02 -6.76
N VAL A 38 4.14 7.82 -5.73
CA VAL A 38 3.94 9.28 -5.73
C VAL A 38 4.89 9.94 -6.74
N GLY A 39 6.17 9.56 -6.75
CA GLY A 39 7.15 10.06 -7.72
C GLY A 39 6.74 9.77 -9.16
N ALA A 40 6.30 8.55 -9.45
CA ALA A 40 5.82 8.19 -10.79
C ALA A 40 4.56 8.97 -11.22
N ALA A 41 3.69 9.37 -10.29
CA ALA A 41 2.59 10.28 -10.60
C ALA A 41 3.07 11.72 -10.86
N ALA A 42 4.08 12.18 -10.12
CA ALA A 42 4.64 13.52 -10.24
C ALA A 42 5.35 13.76 -11.59
N ASP A 43 5.84 12.71 -12.25
CA ASP A 43 6.41 12.78 -13.61
C ASP A 43 5.38 13.13 -14.70
N THR A 44 4.09 13.19 -14.36
CA THR A 44 3.06 13.57 -15.32
C THR A 44 3.02 15.08 -15.56
N THR A 45 2.76 15.43 -16.81
CA THR A 45 2.66 16.83 -17.27
C THR A 45 1.23 17.14 -17.75
N PRO A 46 0.86 18.43 -17.88
CA PRO A 46 -0.45 18.82 -18.41
C PRO A 46 -0.77 18.33 -19.82
N TYR A 47 0.23 17.84 -20.58
CA TYR A 47 0.04 17.28 -21.92
C TYR A 47 -0.34 15.80 -21.91
N HIS A 48 -0.22 15.13 -20.76
CA HIS A 48 -0.65 13.74 -20.63
C HIS A 48 -2.17 13.64 -20.46
N PRO A 49 -2.78 12.48 -20.83
CA PRO A 49 -4.18 12.20 -20.48
C PRO A 49 -4.44 12.34 -18.97
N ALA A 50 -5.65 12.79 -18.61
CA ALA A 50 -6.02 13.09 -17.22
C ALA A 50 -5.85 11.90 -16.24
N ASN A 51 -5.93 10.66 -16.73
CA ASN A 51 -5.76 9.46 -15.90
C ASN A 51 -4.30 9.00 -15.74
N THR A 52 -3.35 9.60 -16.46
CA THR A 52 -1.95 9.13 -16.52
C THR A 52 -1.31 9.06 -15.14
N ALA A 53 -1.50 10.08 -14.29
CA ALA A 53 -0.91 10.11 -12.95
C ALA A 53 -1.39 8.92 -12.09
N GLY A 54 -2.69 8.62 -12.15
CA GLY A 54 -3.27 7.48 -11.46
C GLY A 54 -2.78 6.15 -12.03
N THR A 55 -2.61 6.04 -13.35
CA THR A 55 -2.10 4.83 -14.00
C THR A 55 -0.63 4.57 -13.66
N LEU A 56 0.23 5.59 -13.73
CA LEU A 56 1.64 5.46 -13.40
C LEU A 56 1.83 5.11 -11.93
N SER A 57 1.15 5.80 -11.02
CA SER A 57 1.17 5.46 -9.59
C SER A 57 0.73 4.02 -9.33
N TYR A 58 -0.32 3.53 -10.00
CA TYR A 58 -0.73 2.13 -9.88
C TYR A 58 0.33 1.14 -10.38
N HIS A 59 0.90 1.39 -11.56
CA HIS A 59 1.93 0.51 -12.14
C HIS A 59 3.20 0.47 -11.27
N PHE A 60 3.72 1.64 -10.92
CA PHE A 60 4.95 1.77 -10.16
C PHE A 60 4.78 1.38 -8.69
N GLY A 61 3.63 1.66 -8.08
CA GLY A 61 3.30 1.17 -6.75
C GLY A 61 3.17 -0.35 -6.68
N THR A 62 2.52 -0.97 -7.67
CA THR A 62 2.44 -2.45 -7.77
C THR A 62 3.80 -3.08 -8.04
N PHE A 63 4.60 -2.46 -8.92
CA PHE A 63 5.98 -2.86 -9.17
C PHE A 63 6.83 -2.81 -7.89
N ALA A 64 6.84 -1.67 -7.20
CA ALA A 64 7.63 -1.46 -6.00
C ALA A 64 7.20 -2.44 -4.89
N LEU A 65 5.88 -2.69 -4.71
CA LEU A 65 5.38 -3.68 -3.77
C LEU A 65 5.99 -5.06 -4.00
N ARG A 66 6.13 -5.45 -5.26
CA ARG A 66 6.72 -6.73 -5.64
C ARG A 66 8.23 -6.73 -5.46
N ASN A 67 8.89 -5.67 -5.90
CA ASN A 67 10.33 -5.52 -5.81
C ASN A 67 10.83 -5.56 -4.35
N GLU A 68 10.12 -4.90 -3.44
CA GLU A 68 10.52 -4.79 -2.03
C GLU A 68 10.32 -6.06 -1.21
N PHE A 69 9.27 -6.83 -1.53
CA PHE A 69 8.83 -7.95 -0.68
C PHE A 69 8.95 -9.34 -1.31
N VAL A 70 8.82 -9.48 -2.63
CA VAL A 70 8.86 -10.82 -3.26
C VAL A 70 10.24 -11.43 -3.04
N GLY A 71 10.25 -12.67 -2.53
CA GLY A 71 11.46 -13.37 -2.16
C GLY A 71 11.12 -14.71 -1.52
N LYS A 72 11.73 -15.01 -0.37
CA LYS A 72 11.54 -16.30 0.32
C LYS A 72 10.16 -16.45 0.98
N VAL A 73 9.62 -15.36 1.53
CA VAL A 73 8.39 -15.38 2.35
C VAL A 73 7.17 -14.96 1.53
N TRP A 74 7.31 -13.88 0.76
CA TRP A 74 6.25 -13.38 -0.11
C TRP A 74 6.49 -13.81 -1.54
N VAL A 75 5.41 -14.18 -2.22
CA VAL A 75 5.45 -14.58 -3.64
C VAL A 75 4.43 -13.78 -4.45
N LEU A 76 4.67 -13.71 -5.76
CA LEU A 76 3.73 -13.09 -6.70
C LEU A 76 2.40 -13.84 -6.70
N ASP A 77 1.29 -13.09 -6.75
CA ASP A 77 -0.03 -13.64 -6.94
C ASP A 77 -0.88 -12.76 -7.87
N ARG A 78 -1.59 -13.42 -8.80
CA ARG A 78 -2.51 -12.80 -9.75
C ARG A 78 -3.89 -13.46 -9.73
N THR A 79 -4.19 -14.18 -8.66
CA THR A 79 -5.48 -14.86 -8.50
C THR A 79 -6.63 -13.85 -8.69
N ASN A 80 -7.67 -14.26 -9.43
CA ASN A 80 -8.82 -13.42 -9.78
C ASN A 80 -8.49 -12.16 -10.60
N GLY A 81 -7.33 -12.10 -11.25
CA GLY A 81 -6.91 -10.96 -12.07
C GLY A 81 -6.54 -9.72 -11.24
N VAL A 82 -6.22 -9.91 -9.95
CA VAL A 82 -5.78 -8.83 -9.06
C VAL A 82 -4.28 -8.98 -8.84
N GLU A 83 -3.53 -7.94 -9.14
CA GLU A 83 -2.07 -7.92 -8.96
C GLU A 83 -1.73 -7.78 -7.46
N THR A 84 -1.24 -8.86 -6.85
CA THR A 84 -0.94 -8.93 -5.41
C THR A 84 0.41 -9.59 -5.13
N ILE A 85 0.81 -9.54 -3.86
CA ILE A 85 1.77 -10.49 -3.27
C ILE A 85 1.04 -11.31 -2.20
N LYS A 86 1.46 -12.56 -1.99
CA LYS A 86 0.88 -13.46 -0.99
C LYS A 86 1.93 -14.07 -0.07
N ASN A 87 1.55 -14.27 1.19
CA ASN A 87 2.29 -15.04 2.19
C ASN A 87 1.47 -16.28 2.52
N GLU A 88 1.93 -17.44 2.07
CA GLU A 88 1.15 -18.69 2.19
C GLU A 88 1.01 -19.15 3.64
N THR A 89 2.10 -19.06 4.42
CA THR A 89 2.13 -19.47 5.84
C THR A 89 1.15 -18.66 6.69
N LYS A 90 1.11 -17.34 6.48
CA LYS A 90 0.22 -16.45 7.23
C LYS A 90 -1.17 -16.32 6.60
N ARG A 91 -1.37 -16.86 5.38
CA ARG A 91 -2.61 -16.69 4.59
C ARG A 91 -2.97 -15.23 4.36
N ILE A 92 -1.98 -14.38 4.08
CA ILE A 92 -2.16 -12.95 3.84
C ILE A 92 -1.89 -12.61 2.37
N LYS A 93 -2.65 -11.65 1.83
CA LYS A 93 -2.33 -10.98 0.56
C LYS A 93 -2.22 -9.48 0.76
N VAL A 94 -1.34 -8.84 0.00
CA VAL A 94 -1.20 -7.38 -0.04
C VAL A 94 -1.41 -6.87 -1.46
N VAL A 95 -2.22 -5.83 -1.58
CA VAL A 95 -2.59 -5.19 -2.84
C VAL A 95 -2.21 -3.71 -2.79
N PHE A 96 -1.69 -3.15 -3.87
CA PHE A 96 -1.52 -1.69 -3.97
C PHE A 96 -2.83 -1.03 -4.44
N ALA A 97 -3.21 0.10 -3.87
CA ALA A 97 -4.35 0.88 -4.35
C ALA A 97 -4.18 2.39 -4.18
N ASN A 98 -4.56 3.11 -5.24
CA ASN A 98 -4.78 4.55 -5.19
C ASN A 98 -6.13 4.86 -4.54
N VAL A 99 -6.10 5.73 -3.55
CA VAL A 99 -7.29 6.24 -2.83
C VAL A 99 -7.37 7.75 -2.93
N ASP A 100 -8.52 8.32 -2.56
CA ASP A 100 -8.72 9.76 -2.46
C ASP A 100 -8.10 10.35 -1.19
N ILE A 101 -8.25 9.67 -0.06
CA ILE A 101 -7.73 10.04 1.26
C ILE A 101 -7.16 8.82 1.98
N ALA A 102 -6.15 9.03 2.82
CA ALA A 102 -5.59 8.03 3.72
C ALA A 102 -5.32 8.67 5.09
N CYS A 103 -5.21 7.87 6.15
CA CYS A 103 -4.89 8.30 7.52
C CYS A 103 -5.90 9.30 8.12
N ASN A 104 -7.16 9.26 7.69
CA ASN A 104 -8.23 10.11 8.21
C ASN A 104 -9.26 9.32 9.03
N ASP A 105 -9.63 9.86 10.19
CA ASP A 105 -10.54 9.21 11.14
C ASP A 105 -12.02 9.39 10.78
N ASP A 106 -12.38 10.55 10.22
CA ASP A 106 -13.76 10.91 9.86
C ASP A 106 -14.14 10.41 8.46
N HIS A 107 -13.15 10.18 7.60
CA HIS A 107 -13.32 9.83 6.20
C HIS A 107 -12.51 8.59 5.83
N PRO A 108 -13.17 7.44 5.60
CA PRO A 108 -12.48 6.25 5.13
C PRO A 108 -11.99 6.42 3.69
N PRO A 109 -10.87 5.78 3.31
CA PRO A 109 -10.37 5.79 1.94
C PRO A 109 -11.40 5.27 0.95
N LYS A 110 -11.53 5.95 -0.19
CA LYS A 110 -12.30 5.49 -1.34
C LYS A 110 -11.38 5.27 -2.52
N PRO A 111 -11.62 4.21 -3.31
CA PRO A 111 -10.77 3.93 -4.45
C PRO A 111 -10.97 4.99 -5.54
N ARG A 112 -9.88 5.46 -6.17
CA ARG A 112 -9.95 6.43 -7.29
C ARG A 112 -10.55 5.86 -8.58
N SER A 113 -10.73 4.54 -8.64
CA SER A 113 -11.41 3.82 -9.71
C SER A 113 -12.27 2.72 -9.10
N THR A 114 -13.37 2.36 -9.78
CA THR A 114 -14.23 1.27 -9.35
C THR A 114 -13.45 -0.04 -9.29
N LYS A 115 -13.64 -0.81 -8.22
CA LYS A 115 -13.05 -2.14 -8.10
C LYS A 115 -13.91 -3.16 -8.84
N GLY A 116 -13.27 -4.02 -9.63
CA GLY A 116 -13.97 -5.07 -10.36
C GLY A 116 -14.34 -6.26 -9.48
N ALA A 117 -15.21 -7.14 -9.98
CA ALA A 117 -15.67 -8.34 -9.29
C ALA A 117 -14.53 -9.30 -8.86
N GLY A 118 -13.36 -9.24 -9.52
CA GLY A 118 -12.17 -9.97 -9.09
C GLY A 118 -11.63 -9.52 -7.72
N ALA A 119 -11.65 -8.20 -7.46
CA ALA A 119 -11.26 -7.63 -6.17
C ALA A 119 -12.27 -7.98 -5.08
N GLU A 120 -13.56 -8.00 -5.40
CA GLU A 120 -14.59 -8.47 -4.46
C GLU A 120 -14.37 -9.94 -4.10
N ARG A 121 -14.21 -10.82 -5.11
CA ARG A 121 -13.92 -12.25 -4.89
C ARG A 121 -12.65 -12.47 -4.07
N LEU A 122 -11.61 -11.67 -4.30
CA LEU A 122 -10.37 -11.72 -3.53
C LEU A 122 -10.62 -11.44 -2.04
N CYS A 123 -11.50 -10.48 -1.74
CA CYS A 123 -11.82 -10.04 -0.39
C CYS A 123 -13.01 -10.75 0.26
N VAL A 124 -13.62 -11.75 -0.38
CA VAL A 124 -14.69 -12.56 0.22
C VAL A 124 -14.27 -13.15 1.55
N GLY A 125 -12.99 -13.55 1.69
CA GLY A 125 -12.45 -14.05 2.96
C GLY A 125 -12.43 -13.01 4.09
N ASN A 126 -12.51 -11.72 3.76
CA ASN A 126 -12.64 -10.65 4.74
C ASN A 126 -14.11 -10.48 5.19
N ASP A 127 -15.09 -10.71 4.30
CA ASP A 127 -16.53 -10.61 4.61
C ASP A 127 -17.04 -11.90 5.27
N LEU A 128 -16.72 -12.03 6.56
CA LEU A 128 -16.99 -13.25 7.33
C LEU A 128 -18.49 -13.54 7.51
N PHE A 129 -19.36 -12.52 7.46
CA PHE A 129 -20.83 -12.68 7.49
C PHE A 129 -21.55 -11.52 6.79
N GLY A 130 -21.54 -11.52 5.45
CA GLY A 130 -22.50 -10.83 4.60
C GLY A 130 -22.89 -9.40 4.99
N GLY A 131 -21.94 -8.46 4.95
CA GLY A 131 -22.19 -7.01 4.97
C GLY A 131 -22.94 -6.47 6.20
N LEU A 132 -22.20 -5.98 7.19
CA LEU A 132 -22.71 -5.28 8.37
C LEU A 132 -21.91 -3.98 8.63
N PRO A 133 -22.50 -2.95 9.24
CA PRO A 133 -21.87 -1.65 9.44
C PRO A 133 -20.70 -1.72 10.43
N HIS A 134 -19.61 -1.00 10.14
CA HIS A 134 -18.50 -0.56 11.02
C HIS A 134 -17.94 -1.48 12.12
N TYR A 135 -18.04 -2.80 11.94
CA TYR A 135 -17.48 -3.77 12.88
C TYR A 135 -16.99 -5.03 12.14
N ALA A 136 -15.89 -5.65 12.57
CA ALA A 136 -15.26 -6.81 11.93
C ALA A 136 -15.14 -8.04 12.83
N PRO A 137 -15.54 -9.25 12.41
CA PRO A 137 -15.43 -10.46 13.24
C PRO A 137 -14.02 -11.10 13.26
N ALA A 138 -13.79 -11.99 14.23
CA ALA A 138 -12.57 -12.80 14.35
C ALA A 138 -12.40 -13.79 13.18
N VAL A 139 -11.16 -13.93 12.72
CA VAL A 139 -10.69 -14.63 11.51
C VAL A 139 -11.29 -16.04 11.35
N ALA A 140 -11.91 -16.35 10.20
CA ALA A 140 -12.25 -17.73 9.84
C ALA A 140 -11.02 -18.46 9.28
N GLU A 141 -10.76 -19.67 9.78
CA GLU A 141 -9.60 -20.51 9.49
C GLU A 141 -9.42 -20.94 8.01
N ALA A 142 -10.33 -20.58 7.09
CA ALA A 142 -10.27 -21.02 5.68
C ALA A 142 -9.99 -19.90 4.65
N GLY A 143 -9.94 -18.63 5.07
CA GLY A 143 -9.81 -17.47 4.17
C GLY A 143 -8.38 -17.04 3.82
N TRP A 144 -8.24 -16.09 2.89
CA TRP A 144 -7.07 -15.22 2.79
C TRP A 144 -7.44 -13.88 3.43
N THR A 145 -6.59 -13.35 4.29
CA THR A 145 -6.74 -11.98 4.80
C THR A 145 -6.09 -11.02 3.81
N VAL A 146 -6.85 -10.05 3.29
CA VAL A 146 -6.37 -9.15 2.24
C VAL A 146 -6.20 -7.75 2.77
N PHE A 147 -4.95 -7.28 2.77
CA PHE A 147 -4.60 -5.89 3.05
C PHE A 147 -4.38 -5.12 1.76
N TYR A 148 -4.73 -3.84 1.79
CA TYR A 148 -4.45 -2.86 0.76
C TYR A 148 -3.46 -1.84 1.31
N LEU A 149 -2.34 -1.67 0.63
CA LEU A 149 -1.48 -0.50 0.78
C LEU A 149 -2.14 0.64 0.01
N MET A 150 -2.81 1.51 0.74
CA MET A 150 -3.61 2.61 0.22
C MET A 150 -2.78 3.88 0.22
N VAL A 151 -2.57 4.47 -0.96
CA VAL A 151 -1.80 5.70 -1.14
C VAL A 151 -2.70 6.81 -1.68
N ALA A 152 -2.75 7.93 -0.97
CA ALA A 152 -3.46 9.13 -1.34
C ALA A 152 -2.59 10.09 -2.17
N PRO A 153 -3.17 11.05 -2.91
CA PRO A 153 -2.43 11.95 -3.80
C PRO A 153 -1.44 12.88 -3.09
N ASP A 154 -1.72 13.22 -1.82
CA ASP A 154 -0.86 14.01 -0.93
C ASP A 154 0.29 13.19 -0.31
N GLY A 155 0.37 11.90 -0.62
CA GLY A 155 1.39 11.00 -0.07
C GLY A 155 1.05 10.42 1.30
N ALA A 156 -0.14 10.70 1.86
CA ALA A 156 -0.63 9.93 2.99
C ALA A 156 -0.78 8.45 2.59
N VAL A 157 -0.42 7.55 3.51
CA VAL A 157 -0.38 6.11 3.24
C VAL A 157 -0.79 5.29 4.45
N GLU A 158 -1.70 4.35 4.24
CA GLU A 158 -2.14 3.37 5.24
C GLU A 158 -2.14 1.94 4.69
N LEU A 159 -1.89 0.96 5.57
CA LEU A 159 -2.11 -0.45 5.28
C LEU A 159 -3.41 -0.89 5.95
N SER A 160 -4.42 -1.18 5.14
CA SER A 160 -5.78 -1.36 5.64
C SER A 160 -6.39 -2.67 5.15
N CYS A 161 -7.22 -3.30 5.98
CA CYS A 161 -7.94 -4.53 5.69
C CYS A 161 -9.42 -4.22 5.43
N PRO A 162 -9.81 -3.91 4.18
CA PRO A 162 -11.18 -3.51 3.85
C PRO A 162 -12.12 -4.69 3.62
N LEU A 163 -13.42 -4.42 3.78
CA LEU A 163 -14.53 -5.21 3.25
C LEU A 163 -14.99 -4.56 1.93
N LEU A 164 -14.89 -5.29 0.82
CA LEU A 164 -15.31 -4.81 -0.50
C LEU A 164 -16.71 -5.30 -0.82
N LYS A 165 -17.57 -4.37 -1.25
CA LYS A 165 -18.91 -4.68 -1.75
C LYS A 165 -19.34 -3.60 -2.74
N ASN A 166 -19.88 -4.02 -3.89
CA ASN A 166 -20.30 -3.13 -4.98
C ASN A 166 -19.16 -2.23 -5.51
N GLY A 167 -17.96 -2.80 -5.64
CA GLY A 167 -16.79 -2.12 -6.22
C GLY A 167 -16.18 -1.01 -5.36
N THR A 168 -16.59 -0.88 -4.10
CA THR A 168 -16.06 0.11 -3.14
C THR A 168 -15.63 -0.54 -1.83
N PHE A 169 -14.79 0.16 -1.08
CA PHE A 169 -14.51 -0.16 0.33
C PHE A 169 -15.72 0.30 1.16
N GLN A 170 -16.44 -0.63 1.79
CA GLN A 170 -17.56 -0.28 2.66
C GLN A 170 -17.11 -0.10 4.10
N HIS A 171 -16.32 -1.05 4.61
CA HIS A 171 -15.90 -1.09 6.01
C HIS A 171 -14.45 -1.58 6.11
N PHE A 172 -13.86 -1.47 7.29
CA PHE A 172 -12.48 -1.88 7.56
C PHE A 172 -12.42 -2.72 8.83
N VAL A 173 -11.69 -3.82 8.75
CA VAL A 173 -11.34 -4.64 9.92
C VAL A 173 -10.26 -3.95 10.74
N GLU A 174 -9.23 -3.50 10.05
CA GLU A 174 -8.03 -2.93 10.63
C GLU A 174 -7.48 -1.85 9.70
N ARG A 175 -6.97 -0.74 10.27
CA ARG A 175 -6.29 0.34 9.55
C ARG A 175 -4.99 0.69 10.28
N LEU A 176 -3.87 0.60 9.58
CA LEU A 176 -2.55 0.96 10.10
C LEU A 176 -2.10 2.24 9.40
N TYR A 177 -2.06 3.34 10.12
CA TYR A 177 -1.58 4.61 9.56
C TYR A 177 -0.05 4.56 9.53
N LEU A 178 0.52 4.69 8.33
CA LEU A 178 1.97 4.58 8.15
C LEU A 178 2.62 5.97 8.08
N SER A 179 2.00 6.89 7.34
CA SER A 179 2.34 8.31 7.31
C SER A 179 1.16 9.15 6.85
N ASP A 180 1.08 10.40 7.30
CA ASP A 180 0.14 11.42 6.82
C ASP A 180 0.67 12.19 5.59
N GLY A 181 1.85 11.83 5.07
CA GLY A 181 2.47 12.46 3.91
C GLY A 181 3.39 13.64 4.26
N SER A 182 3.34 14.17 5.48
CA SER A 182 4.18 15.29 5.93
C SER A 182 5.68 14.98 5.95
N ASP A 183 6.05 13.69 5.86
CA ASP A 183 7.44 13.26 5.75
C ASP A 183 8.04 13.44 4.35
N LEU A 184 7.21 13.63 3.31
CA LEU A 184 7.69 13.90 1.95
C LEU A 184 8.19 15.34 1.77
N ASP A 185 7.68 16.28 2.57
CA ASP A 185 8.09 17.69 2.54
C ASP A 185 9.38 17.94 3.35
N LYS A 186 9.87 16.95 4.08
CA LYS A 186 11.11 17.07 4.84
C LYS A 186 12.26 16.97 3.85
N GLU A 187 13.07 18.03 3.76
CA GLU A 187 14.31 17.97 2.99
C GLU A 187 15.11 16.73 3.42
N PRO A 188 15.61 15.92 2.47
CA PRO A 188 16.53 14.86 2.82
C PRO A 188 17.67 15.53 3.59
N LYS A 189 17.96 15.01 4.80
CA LYS A 189 19.24 15.31 5.44
C LYS A 189 20.31 14.68 4.56
N LEU A 190 20.74 15.42 3.54
CA LEU A 190 22.01 15.18 2.90
C LEU A 190 23.01 15.37 4.04
N SER A 191 23.51 14.26 4.60
CA SER A 191 24.78 14.30 5.30
C SER A 191 25.81 14.63 4.24
N LEU A 192 25.95 15.93 3.97
CA LEU A 192 27.18 16.48 3.45
C LEU A 192 28.19 16.32 4.59
N ASP A 193 28.68 15.10 4.78
CA ASP A 193 29.98 14.95 5.41
C ASP A 193 30.92 15.66 4.44
N GLU A 194 31.44 16.82 4.84
CA GLU A 194 32.26 17.73 4.02
C GLU A 194 33.57 17.07 3.50
N ASP A 195 33.81 15.80 3.86
CA ASP A 195 35.02 15.03 3.54
C ASP A 195 34.89 14.05 2.35
N ASP A 196 33.71 13.88 1.73
CA ASP A 196 33.50 12.88 0.66
C ASP A 196 33.16 13.48 -0.72
N ALA A 197 33.54 14.75 -0.93
CA ALA A 197 33.60 15.31 -2.28
C ALA A 197 34.76 14.67 -3.05
N ALA A 198 34.45 13.74 -3.95
CA ALA A 198 35.42 13.21 -4.91
C ALA A 198 35.84 14.33 -5.89
N ASP A 199 36.88 15.08 -5.52
CA ASP A 199 37.39 16.26 -6.24
C ASP A 199 38.18 15.92 -7.53
N ASP A 200 38.22 14.63 -7.94
CA ASP A 200 39.10 14.18 -9.02
C ASP A 200 38.53 13.02 -9.86
N PHE A 201 37.24 13.08 -10.23
CA PHE A 201 36.67 12.15 -11.21
C PHE A 201 36.80 12.71 -12.64
N ASP A 202 37.87 12.35 -13.34
CA ASP A 202 38.05 12.66 -14.78
C ASP A 202 37.61 11.46 -15.65
N PRO A 203 36.41 11.50 -16.28
CA PRO A 203 35.91 10.40 -17.10
C PRO A 203 36.75 10.23 -18.37
N GLN A 204 37.53 9.15 -18.42
CA GLN A 204 38.29 8.77 -19.62
C GLN A 204 37.37 8.25 -20.73
N VAL A 205 37.06 9.10 -21.72
CA VAL A 205 36.27 8.72 -22.90
C VAL A 205 37.19 8.20 -24.02
N ALA A 206 37.15 6.89 -24.28
CA ALA A 206 37.78 6.30 -25.45
C ALA A 206 36.73 5.96 -26.52
N ARG A 207 36.97 6.38 -27.77
CA ARG A 207 36.19 5.89 -28.93
C ARG A 207 36.60 4.46 -29.25
N LYS A 208 35.61 3.56 -29.28
CA LYS A 208 35.80 2.18 -29.74
C LYS A 208 36.20 2.18 -31.23
N LYS A 209 37.32 1.54 -31.58
CA LYS A 209 37.68 1.20 -32.96
C LYS A 209 36.93 -0.05 -33.41
#